data_AF-A0A1G1FLI8-F1
#
_entry.id   AF-A0A1G1FLI8-F1
#
_cell.length_a   1.000
_cell.length_b   1.000
_cell.length_c   1.000
_cell.angle_alpha   90.00
_cell.angle_beta   90.00
_cell.angle_gamma   90.00
#
_symmetry.space_group_name_H-M   'P 1'
#
loop_
_entity.id
_entity.type
_entity.pdbx_description
1 polymer ?
#
loop_
_entity_poly.entity_id
_entity_poly.type
_entity_poly.pdbx_seq_one_letter_code
_entity_poly.pdbx_strand_id
1 'polypeptide(L)' 'MGYIKGDLLVMSLTDLLKWIYLNKKSLTLAVNINSISRKTYTENGRVIFISSNKEGERLSQYLLVYLIN' A
#
# COMPACT_ATOMS: atom_id res chain seq x y z
N MET A 1 -17.63 2.23 -5.18
CA MET A 1 -16.44 2.32 -4.30
C MET A 1 -16.49 1.13 -3.34
N GLY A 2 -15.69 0.08 -3.58
CA GLY A 2 -15.66 -1.10 -2.70
C GLY A 2 -14.64 -0.88 -1.58
N TYR A 3 -15.07 -0.97 -0.32
CA TYR A 3 -14.15 -1.01 0.81
C TYR A 3 -13.89 -2.47 1.18
N ILE A 4 -12.62 -2.82 1.37
CA ILE A 4 -12.25 -4.10 1.97
C ILE A 4 -12.49 -3.96 3.47
N LYS A 5 -13.47 -4.69 4.01
CA LYS A 5 -13.68 -4.86 5.45
C LYS A 5 -13.30 -6.29 5.80
N GLY A 6 -12.09 -6.45 6.31
CA GLY A 6 -11.53 -7.69 6.83
C GLY A 6 -10.49 -7.34 7.88
N ASP A 7 -10.06 -8.32 8.66
CA ASP A 7 -9.04 -8.16 9.70
C ASP A 7 -7.65 -7.89 9.07
N LEU A 8 -7.49 -6.68 8.52
CA LEU A 8 -6.21 -6.16 8.02
C LEU A 8 -5.14 -6.10 9.12
N LEU A 9 -5.53 -6.25 10.38
CA LEU A 9 -4.64 -6.41 11.53
C LEU A 9 -3.82 -7.70 11.50
N VAL A 10 -4.26 -8.72 10.76
CA VAL A 10 -3.64 -10.07 10.78
C VAL A 10 -2.79 -10.33 9.53
N MET A 11 -2.89 -9.49 8.50
CA MET A 11 -2.17 -9.68 7.24
C MET A 11 -0.92 -8.79 7.22
N SER A 12 0.24 -9.38 6.93
CA SER A 12 1.45 -8.59 6.72
C SER A 12 1.27 -7.66 5.51
N LEU A 13 1.95 -6.51 5.51
CA LEU A 13 1.93 -5.59 4.36
C LEU A 13 2.35 -6.31 3.07
N THR A 14 3.32 -7.21 3.16
CA THR A 14 3.79 -8.04 2.04
C THR A 14 2.68 -8.90 1.47
N ASP A 15 1.94 -9.60 2.32
CA ASP A 15 0.86 -10.49 1.87
C ASP A 15 -0.30 -9.70 1.27
N LEU A 16 -0.61 -8.53 1.83
CA LEU A 16 -1.61 -7.62 1.27
C LEU A 16 -1.20 -7.13 -0.12
N LEU A 17 0.05 -6.72 -0.30
CA LEU A 17 0.57 -6.27 -1.60
C LEU A 17 0.59 -7.43 -2.62
N LYS A 18 0.99 -8.64 -2.20
CA LYS A 18 0.90 -9.84 -3.04
C LYS A 18 -0.53 -10.14 -3.45
N TRP A 19 -1.49 -10.07 -2.51
CA TRP A 19 -2.90 -10.27 -2.81
C TRP A 19 -3.42 -9.24 -3.82
N ILE A 20 -3.05 -7.96 -3.67
CA ILE A 20 -3.39 -6.89 -4.63
C ILE A 20 -2.83 -7.20 -6.01
N TYR A 21 -1.56 -7.60 -6.08
CA TYR A 21 -0.88 -7.95 -7.33
C TYR A 21 -1.54 -9.14 -8.03
N LEU A 22 -1.68 -10.27 -7.33
CA LEU A 22 -2.25 -11.51 -7.87
C LEU A 22 -3.70 -11.33 -8.33
N ASN A 23 -4.48 -10.53 -7.62
CA ASN A 23 -5.88 -10.28 -7.94
C ASN A 23 -6.10 -9.05 -8.83
N LYS A 24 -5.03 -8.44 -9.33
CA LYS A 24 -5.07 -7.27 -10.23
C LYS A 24 -5.94 -6.14 -9.70
N LYS A 25 -5.93 -5.90 -8.38
CA LYS A 25 -6.79 -4.89 -7.77
C LYS A 25 -6.30 -3.48 -8.10
N SER A 26 -7.25 -2.58 -8.33
CA SER A 26 -7.01 -1.13 -8.43
C SER A 26 -7.64 -0.47 -7.21
N LEU A 27 -6.81 0.01 -6.28
CA LEU A 27 -7.26 0.59 -5.02
C LEU A 27 -6.23 1.55 -4.41
N THR A 28 -6.67 2.31 -3.40
CA THR A 28 -5.79 3.11 -2.55
C THR A 28 -5.65 2.45 -1.19
N LEU A 29 -4.42 2.14 -0.78
CA LEU A 29 -4.09 1.79 0.59
C LEU A 29 -3.73 3.07 1.35
N ALA A 30 -4.32 3.28 2.52
CA ALA A 30 -4.00 4.41 3.39
C ALA A 30 -3.59 3.89 4.77
N VAL A 31 -2.40 4.26 5.22
CA VAL A 31 -1.87 3.96 6.55
C VAL A 31 -1.73 5.26 7.31
N ASN A 32 -2.48 5.40 8.40
CA ASN A 32 -2.50 6.60 9.24
C ASN A 32 -1.98 6.23 10.64
N ILE A 33 -0.82 6.78 11.03
CA ILE A 33 -0.19 6.54 12.33
C ILE A 33 0.32 7.88 12.86
N ASN A 34 -0.10 8.30 14.06
CA ASN A 34 0.37 9.51 14.74
C ASN A 34 0.42 10.75 13.82
N SER A 35 -0.71 11.06 13.19
CA SER A 35 -0.88 12.17 12.22
C SER A 35 -0.10 12.05 10.90
N ILE A 36 0.71 11.00 10.72
CA ILE A 36 1.36 10.68 9.46
C ILE A 36 0.42 9.81 8.63
N SER A 37 0.07 10.30 7.44
CA SER A 37 -0.71 9.59 6.44
C SER A 37 0.19 9.18 5.29
N ARG A 38 0.21 7.89 4.99
CA ARG A 38 0.90 7.29 3.86
C ARG A 38 -0.12 6.67 2.94
N LYS A 39 -0.04 6.95 1.65
CA LYS A 39 -0.97 6.41 0.67
C LYS A 39 -0.20 5.70 -0.44
N THR A 40 -0.67 4.52 -0.80
CA THR A 40 -0.17 3.73 -1.92
C THR A 40 -1.32 3.53 -2.89
N TYR A 41 -1.11 3.94 -4.13
CA TYR A 41 -2.09 3.86 -5.20
C TYR A 41 -1.71 2.71 -6.10
N THR A 42 -2.68 1.84 -6.37
CA THR A 42 -2.50 0.65 -7.19
C THR A 42 -3.48 0.65 -8.35
N GLU A 43 -2.99 0.21 -9.50
CA GLU A 43 -3.77 0.02 -10.72
C GLU A 43 -3.38 -1.32 -11.35
N ASN A 44 -4.37 -2.17 -11.61
CA ASN A 44 -4.16 -3.52 -12.16
C ASN A 44 -3.10 -4.34 -11.39
N GLY A 45 -3.13 -4.23 -10.05
CA GLY A 45 -2.19 -4.90 -9.16
C GLY A 45 -0.80 -4.27 -9.07
N ARG A 46 -0.51 -3.19 -9.80
CA ARG A 46 0.78 -2.50 -9.79
C ARG A 46 0.70 -1.21 -9.00
N VAL A 47 1.73 -0.89 -8.24
CA VAL A 47 1.86 0.41 -7.58
C VAL A 47 2.19 1.46 -8.63
N ILE A 48 1.37 2.50 -8.73
CA ILE A 48 1.56 3.61 -9.67
C ILE A 48 2.05 4.89 -8.97
N PHE A 49 1.71 5.05 -7.69
CA PHE A 49 2.08 6.24 -6.93
C PHE A 49 2.10 5.95 -5.43
N ILE A 50 3.00 6.64 -4.72
CA ILE A 50 3.11 6.58 -3.27
C ILE A 50 3.30 8.00 -2.75
N SER A 51 2.59 8.36 -1.69
CA SER A 51 2.71 9.67 -1.05
C SER A 51 2.77 9.58 0.46
N SER A 52 3.41 10.56 1.09
CA SER A 52 3.32 10.81 2.53
C SER A 52 3.17 12.29 2.81
N ASN A 53 2.49 12.60 3.90
CA ASN A 53 2.47 13.95 4.47
C ASN A 53 3.63 14.20 5.45
N LYS A 54 4.51 13.22 5.69
CA LYS A 54 5.74 13.41 6.47
C LYS A 54 6.85 13.90 5.53
N GLU A 55 7.32 15.11 5.80
CA GLU A 55 8.45 15.69 5.08
C GLU A 55 9.70 14.81 5.18
N GLY A 56 10.42 14.68 4.05
CA GLY A 56 11.65 13.88 3.97
C GLY A 56 11.46 12.35 3.98
N GLU A 57 10.23 11.84 4.08
CA GLU A 57 9.99 10.40 4.11
C GLU A 57 10.15 9.76 2.72
N ARG A 58 11.12 8.84 2.59
CA ARG A 58 11.43 8.11 1.35
C ARG A 58 10.68 6.79 1.24
N LEU A 59 9.36 6.84 1.26
CA LEU A 59 8.47 5.67 1.22
C LEU A 59 8.72 4.71 0.06
N SER A 60 9.08 5.24 -1.11
CA SER A 60 9.42 4.44 -2.28
C SER A 60 10.60 3.49 -2.00
N GLN A 61 11.57 3.89 -1.19
CA GLN A 61 12.73 3.04 -0.86
C GLN A 61 12.36 1.82 -0.02
N TYR A 62 11.36 1.96 0.86
CA TYR A 62 10.89 0.85 1.70
C TYR A 62 9.98 -0.11 0.94
N LEU A 63 9.21 0.39 -0.02
CA LEU A 63 8.29 -0.43 -0.81
C LEU A 63 8.98 -1.16 -1.98
N LEU A 64 10.10 -0.65 -2.50
CA LEU A 64 10.87 -1.31 -3.57
C LEU A 64 11.33 -2.73 -3.18
N VAL A 65 11.66 -2.96 -1.91
CA VAL A 65 12.04 -4.28 -1.39
C VAL A 65 10.95 -5.34 -1.64
N TYR A 66 9.68 -4.91 -1.65
CA TYR A 66 8.50 -5.77 -1.81
C TYR A 66 7.91 -5.76 -3.23
N LEU A 67 8.42 -4.91 -4.12
CA LEU A 67 7.98 -4.82 -5.52
C LEU A 67 8.92 -5.58 -6.47
N ILE A 68 10.12 -5.95 -6.02
CA ILE A 68 11.17 -6.59 -6.83
C ILE A 68 11.37 -8.08 -6.49
N ASN A 69 10.72 -8.59 -5.44
CA ASN A 69 10.69 -10.03 -5.08
C ASN A 69 9.28 -10.61 -5.25
#